data_AF-A0A1Y4AQ48-F1
#
_entry.id   AF-A0A1Y4AQ48-F1
#
_cell.length_a   1.000
_cell.length_b   1.000
_cell.length_c   1.000
_cell.angle_alpha   90.00
_cell.angle_beta   90.00
_cell.angle_gamma   90.00
#
_symmetry.space_group_name_H-M   'P 1'
#
loop_
_entity.id
_entity.type
_entity.pdbx_description
1 polymer ?
#
loop_
_entity_poly.entity_id
_entity_poly.type
_entity_poly.pdbx_seq_one_letter_code
_entity_poly.pdbx_strand_id
1 'polypeptide(L)'
;MSSMEDVRNLVPRTPPDGFLTWAADALRDELDTHGFLYEQEWVEDWGLDFILDEWAKPRKRRLVRVQCSCCGYQELYQYGLGQRGYGFILPESYSEVEGGVVYESGDCILCPQCGCQVQVRRRAELRSKGYFVPAEGRAMSAAVMGKEQLLVLTGWVVQRRVLYGGGDHLEGIPAEAYVFSSVDCAQIMGWVNAYSGTAGYFVQYTGTWRQPKVWSERWGQEEHIFGLSEQLLAESCLPHCKLDVYMEHRPGAYHYPVAWLRLYQAHPNAEAALLHGLPRVLDDMIQAKTRADRWEKNVCGKLDMPELDWGQ
;
A
#
# COMPACT_ATOMS: atom_id res chain seq x y z
N MET A 1 -27.73 21.68 3.73
CA MET A 1 -26.76 20.60 3.96
C MET A 1 -25.82 21.08 5.06
N SER A 2 -26.05 20.64 6.30
CA SER A 2 -25.12 20.93 7.39
C SER A 2 -23.83 20.18 7.07
N SER A 3 -22.76 20.91 6.73
CA SER A 3 -21.44 20.30 6.60
C SER A 3 -20.99 19.97 8.00
N MET A 4 -20.56 18.73 8.23
CA MET A 4 -19.84 18.37 9.45
C MET A 4 -18.69 19.38 9.68
N GLU A 5 -18.43 19.70 10.94
CA GLU A 5 -17.38 20.64 11.32
C GLU A 5 -15.99 20.20 10.82
N ASP A 6 -15.01 21.09 10.93
CA ASP A 6 -13.66 20.81 10.47
C ASP A 6 -12.97 19.77 11.36
N VAL A 7 -12.79 18.55 10.82
CA VAL A 7 -12.22 17.41 11.54
C VAL A 7 -10.78 17.10 11.13
N ARG A 8 -10.15 17.95 10.31
CA ARG A 8 -8.79 17.73 9.78
C ARG A 8 -7.72 17.56 10.86
N ASN A 9 -7.90 18.20 12.01
CA ASN A 9 -6.94 18.15 13.12
C ASN A 9 -7.19 16.99 14.08
N LEU A 10 -8.32 16.27 13.95
CA LEU A 10 -8.65 15.15 14.82
C LEU A 10 -7.97 13.86 14.39
N VAL A 11 -7.81 13.64 13.08
CA VAL A 11 -7.29 12.38 12.54
C VAL A 11 -5.76 12.42 12.46
N PRO A 12 -5.04 11.52 13.17
CA PRO A 12 -3.59 11.48 13.10
C PRO A 12 -3.12 11.09 11.70
N ARG A 13 -1.92 11.55 11.35
CA ARG A 13 -1.23 11.18 10.10
C ARG A 13 -0.20 10.06 10.31
N THR A 14 0.04 9.68 11.56
CA THR A 14 0.91 8.56 11.92
C THR A 14 0.06 7.31 12.07
N PRO A 15 0.51 6.16 11.51
CA PRO A 15 -0.21 4.91 11.68
C PRO A 15 -0.32 4.54 13.17
N PRO A 16 -1.43 3.91 13.60
CA PRO A 16 -1.56 3.40 14.96
C PRO A 16 -0.45 2.39 15.31
N ASP A 17 -0.15 2.26 16.60
CA ASP A 17 0.83 1.28 17.07
C ASP A 17 0.42 -0.14 16.67
N GLY A 18 1.38 -0.90 16.15
CA GLY A 18 1.14 -2.27 15.65
C GLY A 18 0.50 -2.36 14.26
N PHE A 19 0.00 -1.26 13.69
CA PHE A 19 -0.64 -1.24 12.36
C PHE A 19 0.29 -1.77 11.26
N LEU A 20 1.54 -1.30 11.21
CA LEU A 20 2.48 -1.69 10.15
C LEU A 20 2.87 -3.17 10.24
N THR A 21 2.98 -3.72 11.46
CA THR A 21 3.24 -5.16 11.66
C THR A 21 2.06 -5.98 11.17
N TRP A 22 0.84 -5.60 11.55
CA TRP A 22 -0.37 -6.26 11.07
C TRP A 22 -0.52 -6.15 9.55
N ALA A 23 -0.26 -4.97 8.97
CA ALA A 23 -0.37 -4.74 7.53
C ALA A 23 0.66 -5.56 6.74
N ALA A 24 1.86 -5.80 7.31
CA ALA A 24 2.86 -6.67 6.70
C ALA A 24 2.35 -8.12 6.56
N ASP A 25 1.55 -8.59 7.51
CA ASP A 25 0.95 -9.92 7.46
C ASP A 25 -0.29 -9.97 6.58
N ALA A 26 -1.17 -8.97 6.69
CA ALA A 26 -2.41 -8.89 5.91
C ALA A 26 -2.14 -8.69 4.40
N LEU A 27 -1.11 -7.89 4.06
CA LEU A 27 -0.73 -7.56 2.68
C LEU A 27 0.54 -8.31 2.26
N ARG A 28 0.77 -9.51 2.81
CA ARG A 28 2.01 -10.26 2.59
C ARG A 28 2.34 -10.41 1.10
N ASP A 29 1.35 -10.81 0.31
CA ASP A 29 1.53 -11.07 -1.12
C ASP A 29 1.75 -9.77 -1.92
N GLU A 30 1.14 -8.65 -1.51
CA GLU A 30 1.31 -7.35 -2.16
C GLU A 30 2.65 -6.69 -1.81
N LEU A 31 3.15 -6.92 -0.59
CA LEU A 31 4.37 -6.30 -0.04
C LEU A 31 5.62 -7.20 -0.10
N ASP A 32 5.56 -8.33 -0.82
CA ASP A 32 6.64 -9.33 -0.91
C ASP A 32 7.79 -8.94 -1.85
N THR A 33 7.64 -7.88 -2.64
CA THR A 33 8.75 -7.43 -3.51
C THR A 33 9.69 -6.49 -2.76
N HIS A 34 10.93 -6.92 -2.61
CA HIS A 34 12.04 -6.19 -1.99
C HIS A 34 12.93 -5.49 -3.04
N GLY A 35 14.04 -4.90 -2.62
CA GLY A 35 14.99 -4.24 -3.51
C GLY A 35 16.31 -4.99 -3.71
N PHE A 36 16.83 -4.92 -4.92
CA PHE A 36 18.20 -5.34 -5.25
C PHE A 36 18.98 -4.14 -5.78
N LEU A 37 19.76 -3.53 -4.91
CA LEU A 37 20.53 -2.34 -5.24
C LEU A 37 21.84 -2.72 -5.89
N TYR A 38 22.24 -1.98 -6.92
CA TYR A 38 23.54 -2.17 -7.54
C TYR A 38 24.28 -0.87 -7.82
N GLU A 39 25.60 -0.93 -7.74
CA GLU A 39 26.51 0.14 -8.12
C GLU A 39 27.82 -0.40 -8.69
N GLN A 40 28.47 0.40 -9.54
CA GLN A 40 29.78 0.05 -10.06
C GLN A 40 30.88 0.20 -9.00
N GLU A 41 31.76 -0.79 -8.93
CA GLU A 41 32.97 -0.77 -8.09
C GLU A 41 34.19 -1.20 -8.91
N TRP A 42 35.33 -0.51 -8.71
CA TRP A 42 36.60 -0.90 -9.32
C TRP A 42 37.40 -1.69 -8.29
N VAL A 43 37.62 -2.97 -8.57
CA VAL A 43 38.33 -3.89 -7.67
C VAL A 43 39.68 -4.24 -8.28
N GLU A 44 40.71 -4.25 -7.44
CA GLU A 44 42.02 -4.74 -7.81
C GLU A 44 41.99 -6.27 -7.80
N ASP A 45 42.11 -6.85 -8.99
CA ASP A 45 42.13 -8.28 -9.17
C ASP A 45 43.55 -8.82 -9.05
N TRP A 46 43.72 -9.72 -8.08
CA TRP A 46 44.92 -10.51 -7.81
C TRP A 46 44.76 -11.95 -8.30
N GLY A 47 44.06 -12.13 -9.42
CA GLY A 47 43.75 -13.44 -10.00
C GLY A 47 44.97 -14.26 -10.41
N LEU A 48 44.72 -15.41 -11.06
CA LEU A 48 45.74 -16.39 -11.43
C LEU A 48 46.97 -15.79 -12.12
N ASP A 49 46.81 -14.77 -12.95
CA ASP A 49 47.91 -14.05 -13.62
C ASP A 49 48.96 -13.50 -12.62
N PHE A 50 48.53 -13.06 -11.44
CA PHE A 50 49.40 -12.58 -10.36
C PHE A 50 50.06 -13.73 -9.58
N ILE A 51 49.36 -14.85 -9.44
CA ILE A 51 49.88 -16.06 -8.78
C ILE A 51 50.93 -16.75 -9.67
N LEU A 52 50.78 -16.65 -10.99
CA LEU A 52 51.60 -17.31 -11.99
C LEU A 52 52.80 -16.46 -12.46
N ASP A 53 52.80 -15.15 -12.22
CA ASP A 53 53.90 -14.22 -12.58
C ASP A 53 54.18 -13.23 -11.43
N GLU A 54 55.34 -13.37 -10.78
CA GLU A 54 55.79 -12.51 -9.66
C GLU A 54 55.95 -11.03 -10.04
N TRP A 55 55.98 -10.69 -11.34
CA TRP A 55 56.10 -9.31 -11.85
C TRP A 55 54.78 -8.73 -12.34
N ALA A 56 53.70 -9.51 -12.33
CA ALA A 56 52.40 -9.04 -12.76
C ALA A 56 51.87 -7.95 -11.81
N LYS A 57 51.33 -6.87 -12.38
CA LYS A 57 50.66 -5.82 -11.59
C LYS A 57 49.16 -6.16 -11.46
N PRO A 58 48.55 -5.94 -10.29
CA PRO A 58 47.12 -6.15 -10.12
C PRO A 58 46.31 -5.35 -11.15
N ARG A 59 45.35 -6.01 -11.79
CA ARG A 59 44.52 -5.40 -12.83
C ARG A 59 43.27 -4.82 -12.19
N LYS A 60 42.96 -3.56 -12.47
CA LYS A 60 41.67 -2.97 -12.06
C LYS A 60 40.57 -3.53 -12.95
N ARG A 61 39.71 -4.35 -12.38
CA ARG A 61 38.51 -4.87 -13.04
C ARG A 61 37.28 -4.10 -12.59
N ARG A 62 36.39 -3.86 -13.55
CA ARG A 62 35.10 -3.21 -13.30
C ARG A 62 34.11 -4.29 -12.88
N LEU A 63 33.66 -4.23 -11.63
CA LEU A 63 32.63 -5.10 -11.08
C LEU A 63 31.42 -4.27 -10.67
N VAL A 64 30.35 -4.97 -10.32
CA VAL A 64 29.11 -4.38 -9.83
C VAL A 64 28.82 -4.94 -8.46
N ARG A 65 28.87 -4.08 -7.44
CA ARG A 65 28.44 -4.45 -6.10
C ARG A 65 26.93 -4.46 -6.07
N VAL A 66 26.37 -5.57 -5.63
CA VAL A 66 24.94 -5.72 -5.40
C VAL A 66 24.63 -5.81 -3.91
N GLN A 67 23.42 -5.43 -3.53
CA GLN A 67 22.91 -5.57 -2.18
C GLN A 67 21.42 -5.88 -2.17
N CYS A 68 21.03 -6.95 -1.48
CA CYS A 68 19.63 -7.28 -1.22
C CYS A 68 19.11 -6.51 0.00
N SER A 69 17.94 -5.89 -0.12
CA SER A 69 17.30 -5.18 1.00
C SER A 69 16.62 -6.09 2.01
N CYS A 70 16.25 -7.31 1.61
CA CYS A 70 15.58 -8.28 2.46
C CYS A 70 16.55 -8.93 3.46
N CYS A 71 17.58 -9.62 2.96
CA CYS A 71 18.53 -10.37 3.78
C CYS A 71 19.86 -9.66 4.04
N GLY A 72 20.08 -8.49 3.42
CA GLY A 72 21.35 -7.76 3.53
C GLY A 72 22.51 -8.38 2.73
N TYR A 73 22.25 -9.41 1.92
CA TYR A 73 23.25 -10.05 1.07
C TYR A 73 24.01 -9.04 0.22
N GLN A 74 25.34 -9.16 0.14
CA GLN A 74 26.21 -8.33 -0.67
C GLN A 74 27.22 -9.17 -1.41
N GLU A 75 27.38 -8.91 -2.71
CA GLU A 75 28.40 -9.58 -3.54
C GLU A 75 28.82 -8.67 -4.70
N LEU A 76 29.95 -9.01 -5.32
CA LEU A 76 30.46 -8.39 -6.54
C LEU A 76 30.20 -9.30 -7.74
N TYR A 77 29.43 -8.80 -8.69
CA TYR A 77 29.16 -9.49 -9.95
C TYR A 77 29.87 -8.85 -11.14
N GLN A 78 29.92 -9.61 -12.23
CA GLN A 78 30.50 -9.14 -13.49
C GLN A 78 29.70 -7.96 -14.04
N TYR A 79 30.42 -6.97 -14.55
CA TYR A 79 29.83 -5.84 -15.23
C TYR A 79 29.27 -6.27 -16.60
N GLY A 80 27.99 -5.97 -16.85
CA GLY A 80 27.33 -6.18 -18.14
C GLY A 80 26.85 -4.86 -18.75
N LEU A 81 26.91 -4.76 -20.07
CA LEU A 81 26.26 -3.68 -20.82
C LEU A 81 24.95 -4.21 -21.42
N GLY A 82 23.83 -3.64 -20.98
CA GLY A 82 22.50 -4.00 -21.44
C GLY A 82 21.88 -2.91 -22.33
N GLN A 83 20.56 -2.99 -22.54
CA GLN A 83 19.84 -2.05 -23.41
C GLN A 83 19.52 -0.74 -22.69
N ARG A 84 19.30 -0.77 -21.37
CA ARG A 84 18.92 0.40 -20.56
C ARG A 84 20.14 1.06 -19.92
N GLY A 85 21.34 0.54 -20.14
CA GLY A 85 22.59 1.05 -19.60
C GLY A 85 23.48 -0.10 -19.14
N TYR A 86 24.02 0.02 -17.92
CA TYR A 86 24.81 -1.06 -17.34
C TYR A 86 24.01 -1.82 -16.30
N GLY A 87 24.37 -3.09 -16.17
CA GLY A 87 23.80 -4.04 -15.23
C GLY A 87 24.87 -4.97 -14.69
N PHE A 88 24.42 -6.09 -14.13
CA PHE A 88 25.28 -7.16 -13.66
C PHE A 88 24.84 -8.50 -14.25
N ILE A 89 25.77 -9.45 -14.28
CA ILE A 89 25.52 -10.81 -14.76
C ILE A 89 25.61 -11.74 -13.56
N LEU A 90 24.53 -12.49 -13.32
CA LEU A 90 24.52 -13.52 -12.28
C LEU A 90 25.35 -14.73 -12.74
N PRO A 91 26.16 -15.35 -11.85
CA PRO A 91 26.96 -16.52 -12.19
C PRO A 91 26.16 -17.65 -12.83
N GLU A 92 24.94 -17.88 -12.35
CA GLU A 92 24.05 -18.94 -12.83
C GLU A 92 23.58 -18.72 -14.26
N SER A 93 23.56 -17.46 -14.72
CA SER A 93 23.20 -17.11 -16.08
C SER A 93 24.37 -17.19 -17.06
N TYR A 94 25.62 -17.26 -16.57
CA TYR A 94 26.80 -17.18 -17.40
C TYR A 94 27.11 -18.51 -18.09
N SER A 95 27.34 -18.44 -19.41
CA SER A 95 27.93 -19.54 -20.18
C SER A 95 29.02 -18.99 -21.10
N GLU A 96 30.06 -19.78 -21.37
CA GLU A 96 31.19 -19.37 -22.24
C GLU A 96 30.72 -19.04 -23.67
N VAL A 97 29.58 -19.60 -24.09
CA VAL A 97 29.04 -19.44 -25.45
C VAL A 97 28.10 -18.23 -25.55
N GLU A 98 27.28 -17.98 -24.53
CA GLU A 98 26.21 -16.96 -24.58
C GLU A 98 26.51 -15.70 -23.77
N GLY A 99 27.56 -15.70 -22.92
CA GLY A 99 28.05 -14.51 -22.20
C GLY A 99 27.18 -14.05 -21.03
N GLY A 100 26.02 -14.68 -20.81
CA GLY A 100 25.13 -14.49 -19.67
C GLY A 100 24.09 -13.38 -19.81
N VAL A 101 23.09 -13.41 -18.92
CA VAL A 101 21.98 -12.45 -18.93
C VAL A 101 22.36 -11.21 -18.10
N VAL A 102 22.26 -10.03 -18.71
CA VAL A 102 22.50 -8.75 -18.01
C VAL A 102 21.20 -8.29 -17.34
N TYR A 103 21.21 -8.22 -16.01
CA TYR A 103 20.10 -7.67 -15.22
C TYR A 103 20.28 -6.18 -15.01
N GLU A 104 19.25 -5.41 -15.36
CA GLU A 104 19.28 -3.96 -15.37
C GLU A 104 18.26 -3.34 -14.41
N SER A 105 18.43 -2.05 -14.13
CA SER A 105 17.46 -1.22 -13.41
C SER A 105 16.04 -1.40 -13.98
N GLY A 106 15.10 -1.81 -13.13
CA GLY A 106 13.70 -2.06 -13.48
C GLY A 106 13.33 -3.54 -13.64
N ASP A 107 14.31 -4.45 -13.70
CA ASP A 107 14.05 -5.88 -13.81
C ASP A 107 13.67 -6.49 -12.44
N CYS A 108 12.97 -7.62 -12.46
CA CYS A 108 12.62 -8.36 -11.25
C CYS A 108 13.29 -9.75 -11.28
N ILE A 109 13.93 -10.12 -10.19
CA ILE A 109 14.61 -11.41 -10.02
C ILE A 109 14.32 -11.99 -8.63
N LEU A 110 14.75 -13.22 -8.39
CA LEU A 110 14.81 -13.78 -7.04
C LEU A 110 16.21 -13.53 -6.47
N CYS A 111 16.29 -13.13 -5.21
CA CYS A 111 17.59 -13.00 -4.55
C CYS A 111 18.29 -14.36 -4.51
N PRO A 112 19.54 -14.49 -5.02
CA PRO A 112 20.27 -15.76 -5.01
C PRO A 112 20.47 -16.36 -3.61
N GLN A 113 20.53 -15.50 -2.58
CA GLN A 113 20.75 -15.93 -1.19
C GLN A 113 19.48 -16.31 -0.44
N CYS A 114 18.42 -15.48 -0.51
CA CYS A 114 17.21 -15.67 0.31
C CYS A 114 15.98 -16.08 -0.48
N GLY A 115 16.03 -16.10 -1.81
CA GLY A 115 14.91 -16.48 -2.68
C GLY A 115 13.77 -15.46 -2.77
N CYS A 116 13.80 -14.36 -2.01
CA CYS A 116 12.76 -13.33 -2.06
C CYS A 116 12.72 -12.64 -3.43
N GLN A 117 11.51 -12.26 -3.86
CA GLN A 117 11.32 -11.44 -5.05
C GLN A 117 11.92 -10.05 -4.83
N VAL A 118 12.79 -9.60 -5.75
CA VAL A 118 13.46 -8.32 -5.65
C VAL A 118 13.39 -7.55 -6.97
N GLN A 119 13.12 -6.26 -6.87
CA GLN A 119 13.22 -5.32 -8.00
C GLN A 119 14.64 -4.71 -8.03
N VAL A 120 15.29 -4.83 -9.18
CA VAL A 120 16.63 -4.34 -9.42
C VAL A 120 16.63 -2.83 -9.61
N ARG A 121 17.45 -2.11 -8.85
CA ARG A 121 17.64 -0.67 -9.03
C ARG A 121 19.09 -0.20 -8.88
N ARG A 122 19.48 0.73 -9.76
CA ARG A 122 20.75 1.45 -9.62
C ARG A 122 20.68 2.32 -8.39
N ARG A 123 21.67 2.17 -7.51
CA ARG A 123 21.78 3.02 -6.31
C ARG A 123 21.91 4.50 -6.66
N ALA A 124 22.50 4.84 -7.80
CA ALA A 124 22.59 6.23 -8.27
C ALA A 124 21.22 6.89 -8.51
N GLU A 125 20.19 6.12 -8.90
CA GLU A 125 18.83 6.64 -9.15
C GLU A 125 18.12 7.02 -7.86
N LEU A 126 18.53 6.45 -6.72
CA LEU A 126 17.99 6.77 -5.41
C LEU A 126 18.57 8.06 -4.82
N ARG A 127 19.62 8.67 -5.41
CA ARG A 127 20.32 9.83 -4.80
C ARG A 127 19.44 11.05 -4.56
N SER A 128 18.43 11.27 -5.41
CA SER A 128 17.55 12.43 -5.29
C SER A 128 16.51 12.24 -4.18
N LYS A 129 15.79 11.11 -4.18
CA LYS A 129 14.67 10.82 -3.28
C LYS A 129 15.09 10.11 -1.99
N GLY A 130 16.25 9.48 -1.98
CA GLY A 130 16.79 8.68 -0.88
C GLY A 130 16.26 7.24 -0.79
N TYR A 131 15.19 6.91 -1.51
CA TYR A 131 14.56 5.59 -1.53
C TYR A 131 13.80 5.33 -2.84
N PHE A 132 13.46 4.07 -3.09
CA PHE A 132 12.46 3.67 -4.08
C PHE A 132 11.44 2.70 -3.47
N VAL A 133 10.32 2.52 -4.16
CA VAL A 133 9.18 1.71 -3.69
C VAL A 133 9.00 0.54 -4.66
N PRO A 134 9.51 -0.66 -4.32
CA PRO A 134 9.29 -1.86 -5.13
C PRO A 134 7.88 -2.46 -4.99
N ALA A 135 7.22 -2.21 -3.86
CA ALA A 135 5.92 -2.78 -3.53
C ALA A 135 5.08 -1.79 -2.73
N GLU A 136 3.78 -1.77 -3.01
CA GLU A 136 2.79 -1.01 -2.26
C GLU A 136 1.49 -1.79 -2.17
N GLY A 137 0.78 -1.57 -1.07
CA GLY A 137 -0.55 -2.12 -0.83
C GLY A 137 -1.42 -1.13 -0.08
N ARG A 138 -2.69 -1.46 0.11
CA ARG A 138 -3.67 -0.59 0.76
C ARG A 138 -4.33 -1.31 1.92
N ALA A 139 -4.50 -0.64 3.06
CA ALA A 139 -5.20 -1.20 4.20
C ALA A 139 -5.90 -0.12 5.01
N MET A 140 -6.91 -0.52 5.77
CA MET A 140 -7.71 0.38 6.61
C MET A 140 -7.49 0.14 8.11
N SER A 141 -7.58 1.21 8.90
CA SER A 141 -7.65 1.16 10.36
C SER A 141 -8.90 1.86 10.89
N ALA A 142 -9.49 1.35 11.96
CA ALA A 142 -10.58 1.99 12.68
C ALA A 142 -10.09 2.60 14.02
N ALA A 143 -10.65 3.74 14.38
CA ALA A 143 -10.43 4.36 15.69
C ALA A 143 -11.63 5.22 16.12
N VAL A 144 -11.77 5.48 17.42
CA VAL A 144 -12.72 6.44 17.98
C VAL A 144 -11.98 7.69 18.40
N MET A 145 -12.43 8.86 17.95
CA MET A 145 -11.71 10.13 18.10
C MET A 145 -12.60 11.27 18.56
N GLY A 146 -12.00 12.20 19.32
CA GLY A 146 -12.65 13.42 19.78
C GLY A 146 -13.66 13.20 20.91
N LYS A 147 -14.24 14.31 21.39
CA LYS A 147 -15.21 14.29 22.50
C LYS A 147 -16.56 13.69 22.12
N GLU A 148 -16.91 13.76 20.85
CA GLU A 148 -18.15 13.20 20.29
C GLU A 148 -18.01 11.71 19.95
N GLN A 149 -16.87 11.09 20.28
CA GLN A 149 -16.61 9.67 20.02
C GLN A 149 -16.85 9.31 18.55
N LEU A 150 -16.33 10.13 17.64
CA LEU A 150 -16.51 9.94 16.20
C LEU A 150 -15.80 8.67 15.76
N LEU A 151 -16.49 7.83 14.98
CA LEU A 151 -15.88 6.66 14.36
C LEU A 151 -15.07 7.10 13.14
N VAL A 152 -13.78 6.79 13.12
CA VAL A 152 -12.87 7.15 12.04
C VAL A 152 -12.34 5.90 11.37
N LEU A 153 -12.54 5.82 10.06
CA LEU A 153 -11.92 4.82 9.20
C LEU A 153 -10.82 5.50 8.37
N THR A 154 -9.57 5.16 8.62
CA THR A 154 -8.41 5.72 7.90
C THR A 154 -7.86 4.69 6.93
N GLY A 155 -7.83 5.04 5.64
CA GLY A 155 -7.17 4.29 4.59
C GLY A 155 -5.71 4.69 4.42
N TRP A 156 -4.83 3.70 4.49
CA TRP A 156 -3.38 3.83 4.39
C TRP A 156 -2.87 3.21 3.10
N VAL A 157 -1.97 3.91 2.41
CA VAL A 157 -1.10 3.27 1.42
C VAL A 157 0.17 2.84 2.14
N VAL A 158 0.38 1.54 2.23
CA VAL A 158 1.56 0.94 2.86
C VAL A 158 2.59 0.69 1.78
N GLN A 159 3.76 1.30 1.91
CA GLN A 159 4.84 1.18 0.93
C GLN A 159 6.03 0.47 1.57
N ARG A 160 6.60 -0.51 0.88
CA ARG A 160 7.95 -0.95 1.18
C ARG A 160 8.92 0.06 0.59
N ARG A 161 9.72 0.70 1.43
CA ARG A 161 10.72 1.69 1.02
C ARG A 161 12.11 1.12 1.16
N VAL A 162 12.76 0.89 0.04
CA VAL A 162 14.16 0.46 -0.02
C VAL A 162 15.04 1.71 -0.04
N LEU A 163 15.85 1.85 1.00
CA LEU A 163 16.69 3.00 1.24
C LEU A 163 17.98 2.94 0.42
N TYR A 164 18.56 4.10 0.12
CA TYR A 164 19.87 4.20 -0.52
C TYR A 164 20.96 3.35 0.18
N GLY A 165 20.90 3.26 1.51
CA GLY A 165 21.79 2.45 2.34
C GLY A 165 21.63 0.92 2.20
N GLY A 166 20.61 0.44 1.49
CA GLY A 166 20.44 -0.98 1.17
C GLY A 166 19.59 -1.79 2.14
N GLY A 167 18.95 -1.18 3.13
CA GLY A 167 17.86 -1.81 3.90
C GLY A 167 16.49 -1.38 3.42
N ASP A 168 15.43 -2.03 3.91
CA ASP A 168 14.05 -1.61 3.69
C ASP A 168 13.25 -1.49 4.98
N HIS A 169 12.15 -0.75 4.91
CA HIS A 169 11.14 -0.64 5.97
C HIS A 169 9.77 -0.40 5.33
N LEU A 170 8.71 -0.60 6.10
CA LEU A 170 7.36 -0.24 5.71
C LEU A 170 7.05 1.18 6.19
N GLU A 171 6.41 1.96 5.32
CA GLU A 171 5.85 3.27 5.64
C GLU A 171 4.34 3.24 5.38
N GLY A 172 3.54 3.66 6.37
CA GLY A 172 2.12 3.92 6.19
C GLY A 172 1.87 5.38 5.80
N ILE A 173 1.38 5.62 4.59
CA ILE A 173 0.99 6.95 4.13
C ILE A 173 -0.53 7.11 4.29
N PRO A 174 -1.00 8.09 5.07
CA PRO A 174 -2.43 8.31 5.25
C PRO A 174 -3.02 8.93 3.98
N ALA A 175 -3.81 8.13 3.25
CA ALA A 175 -4.34 8.50 1.95
C ALA A 175 -5.70 9.17 2.09
N GLU A 176 -6.66 8.52 2.73
CA GLU A 176 -8.01 9.02 2.92
C GLU A 176 -8.48 8.65 4.32
N ALA A 177 -9.38 9.43 4.91
CA ALA A 177 -10.11 8.99 6.09
C ALA A 177 -11.57 9.42 6.00
N TYR A 178 -12.43 8.63 6.61
CA TYR A 178 -13.86 8.86 6.70
C TYR A 178 -14.22 8.98 8.18
N VAL A 179 -14.70 10.16 8.55
CA VAL A 179 -15.05 10.49 9.93
C VAL A 179 -16.57 10.52 10.01
N PHE A 180 -17.13 9.62 10.81
CA PHE A 180 -18.55 9.42 10.98
C PHE A 180 -19.00 10.02 12.31
N SER A 181 -20.05 10.84 12.25
CA SER A 181 -20.88 11.19 13.40
C SER A 181 -22.10 10.27 13.47
N SER A 182 -23.04 10.55 14.37
CA SER A 182 -24.31 9.81 14.42
C SER A 182 -25.19 10.01 13.18
N VAL A 183 -25.04 11.14 12.47
CA VAL A 183 -25.96 11.55 11.38
C VAL A 183 -25.28 11.88 10.06
N ASP A 184 -23.97 12.14 10.05
CA ASP A 184 -23.26 12.50 8.82
C ASP A 184 -21.83 11.95 8.77
N CYS A 185 -21.17 12.14 7.63
CA CYS A 185 -19.81 11.69 7.37
C CYS A 185 -19.04 12.73 6.57
N ALA A 186 -17.83 13.05 7.00
CA ALA A 186 -16.87 13.80 6.20
C ALA A 186 -15.75 12.89 5.70
N GLN A 187 -15.35 13.07 4.45
CA GLN A 187 -14.09 12.55 3.94
C GLN A 187 -13.00 13.59 4.17
N ILE A 188 -11.83 13.14 4.61
CA ILE A 188 -10.58 13.90 4.58
C ILE A 188 -9.59 13.21 3.64
N MET A 189 -8.90 14.01 2.83
CA MET A 189 -7.97 13.54 1.81
C MET A 189 -6.55 13.98 2.16
N GLY A 190 -5.64 13.02 2.11
CA GLY A 190 -4.21 13.19 2.31
C GLY A 190 -3.44 13.23 1.00
N TRP A 191 -4.13 13.44 -0.12
CA TRP A 191 -3.54 13.49 -1.47
C TRP A 191 -4.26 14.48 -2.38
N VAL A 192 -3.60 14.80 -3.50
CA VAL A 192 -4.13 15.61 -4.60
C VAL A 192 -3.75 15.01 -5.94
N ASN A 193 -4.59 15.21 -6.95
CA ASN A 193 -4.20 14.98 -8.34
C ASN A 193 -3.21 16.07 -8.75
N ALA A 194 -1.99 15.66 -9.05
CA ALA A 194 -0.96 16.50 -9.65
C ALA A 194 -0.83 16.17 -11.14
N TYR A 195 -0.29 17.11 -11.90
CA TYR A 195 -0.01 16.92 -13.32
C TYR A 195 1.47 17.22 -13.58
N SER A 196 2.12 16.34 -14.32
CA SER A 196 3.47 16.52 -14.82
C SER A 196 3.42 16.42 -16.34
N GLY A 197 4.08 17.36 -17.04
CA GLY A 197 4.13 17.36 -18.50
C GLY A 197 4.78 16.10 -19.09
N THR A 198 5.53 15.35 -18.29
CA THR A 198 6.27 14.15 -18.72
C THR A 198 5.57 12.85 -18.30
N ALA A 199 4.81 12.86 -17.21
CA ALA A 199 4.20 11.67 -16.61
C ALA A 199 2.66 11.69 -16.58
N GLY A 200 2.03 12.76 -17.05
CA GLY A 200 0.58 12.94 -17.01
C GLY A 200 0.06 13.21 -15.60
N TYR A 201 -1.17 12.76 -15.33
CA TYR A 201 -1.80 12.89 -14.01
C TYR A 201 -1.27 11.81 -13.05
N PHE A 202 -0.94 12.21 -11.83
CA PHE A 202 -0.48 11.30 -10.78
C PHE A 202 -0.97 11.75 -9.40
N VAL A 203 -0.99 10.81 -8.45
CA VAL A 203 -1.36 11.09 -7.05
C VAL A 203 -0.15 11.66 -6.32
N GLN A 204 -0.32 12.81 -5.68
CA GLN A 204 0.66 13.40 -4.79
C GLN A 204 0.11 13.45 -3.36
N TYR A 205 0.73 12.71 -2.44
CA TYR A 205 0.39 12.77 -1.02
C TYR A 205 0.84 14.08 -0.39
N THR A 206 -0.01 14.67 0.44
CA THR A 206 0.19 15.98 1.08
C THR A 206 0.67 15.83 2.52
N GLY A 207 1.28 16.88 3.09
CA GLY A 207 1.65 16.89 4.51
C GLY A 207 0.47 17.16 5.46
N THR A 208 -0.68 17.58 4.91
CA THR A 208 -1.86 17.99 5.66
C THR A 208 -3.12 17.34 5.09
N TRP A 209 -4.13 17.18 5.95
CA TRP A 209 -5.46 16.75 5.55
C TRP A 209 -6.22 17.89 4.85
N ARG A 210 -7.02 17.53 3.84
CA ARG A 210 -7.99 18.42 3.19
C ARG A 210 -9.38 17.85 3.40
N GLN A 211 -10.35 18.69 3.75
CA GLN A 211 -11.75 18.27 3.91
C GLN A 211 -12.58 18.86 2.77
N PRO A 212 -12.79 18.11 1.67
CA PRO A 212 -13.69 18.54 0.61
C PRO A 212 -15.13 18.69 1.11
N LYS A 213 -15.82 19.76 0.67
CA LYS A 213 -17.25 19.96 0.95
C LYS A 213 -18.15 18.96 0.22
N VAL A 214 -17.78 18.62 -1.00
CA VAL A 214 -18.44 17.61 -1.84
C VAL A 214 -17.42 16.55 -2.15
N TRP A 215 -17.74 15.30 -1.85
CA TRP A 215 -16.82 14.20 -1.95
C TRP A 215 -17.50 12.95 -2.48
N SER A 216 -16.71 12.04 -3.04
CA SER A 216 -17.15 10.72 -3.50
C SER A 216 -16.36 9.68 -2.72
N GLU A 217 -17.00 8.58 -2.35
CA GLU A 217 -16.30 7.45 -1.76
C GLU A 217 -15.38 6.82 -2.83
N ARG A 218 -14.10 6.60 -2.49
CA ARG A 218 -13.05 6.17 -3.43
C ARG A 218 -12.22 5.02 -2.88
N TRP A 219 -12.38 4.71 -1.60
CA TRP A 219 -11.59 3.70 -0.96
C TRP A 219 -12.03 2.32 -1.43
N GLY A 220 -13.34 2.07 -1.37
CA GLY A 220 -13.99 0.89 -1.93
C GLY A 220 -13.98 -0.28 -0.96
N GLN A 221 -13.57 -1.43 -1.49
CA GLN A 221 -13.63 -2.71 -0.79
C GLN A 221 -12.52 -2.84 0.26
N GLU A 222 -12.82 -3.51 1.37
CA GLU A 222 -11.83 -3.98 2.34
C GLU A 222 -12.13 -5.40 2.77
N GLU A 223 -11.08 -6.16 3.09
CA GLU A 223 -11.23 -7.50 3.69
C GLU A 223 -11.10 -7.46 5.21
N HIS A 224 -10.21 -6.60 5.71
CA HIS A 224 -9.90 -6.49 7.12
C HIS A 224 -9.64 -5.04 7.52
N ILE A 225 -9.99 -4.69 8.75
CA ILE A 225 -9.77 -3.35 9.30
C ILE A 225 -9.01 -3.47 10.61
N PHE A 226 -7.82 -2.86 10.68
CA PHE A 226 -7.01 -2.86 11.88
C PHE A 226 -7.72 -2.14 13.04
N GLY A 227 -7.72 -2.75 14.22
CA GLY A 227 -8.31 -2.16 15.43
C GLY A 227 -9.84 -2.26 15.51
N LEU A 228 -10.52 -2.73 14.45
CA LEU A 228 -11.97 -2.93 14.48
C LEU A 228 -12.33 -4.02 15.51
N SER A 229 -13.22 -3.68 16.43
CA SER A 229 -13.76 -4.59 17.44
C SER A 229 -15.13 -4.12 17.91
N GLU A 230 -15.92 -5.04 18.47
CA GLU A 230 -17.22 -4.69 19.09
C GLU A 230 -17.04 -3.61 20.17
N GLN A 231 -15.97 -3.69 20.97
CA GLN A 231 -15.67 -2.72 22.03
C GLN A 231 -15.40 -1.33 21.46
N LEU A 232 -14.59 -1.23 20.40
CA LEU A 232 -14.35 0.03 19.72
C LEU A 232 -15.65 0.65 19.20
N LEU A 233 -16.54 -0.16 18.62
CA LEU A 233 -17.81 0.33 18.10
C LEU A 233 -18.74 0.78 19.23
N ALA A 234 -18.83 0.03 20.33
CA ALA A 234 -19.64 0.38 21.50
C ALA A 234 -19.21 1.72 22.13
N GLU A 235 -17.94 2.07 22.04
CA GLU A 235 -17.40 3.37 22.49
C GLU A 235 -17.65 4.52 21.49
N SER A 236 -18.08 4.21 20.27
CA SER A 236 -18.30 5.21 19.21
C SER A 236 -19.69 5.83 19.25
N CYS A 237 -19.90 6.89 18.46
CA CYS A 237 -21.22 7.48 18.22
C CYS A 237 -22.16 6.60 17.37
N LEU A 238 -21.74 5.41 16.95
CA LEU A 238 -22.50 4.44 16.16
C LEU A 238 -22.41 3.02 16.78
N PRO A 239 -22.82 2.83 18.05
CA PRO A 239 -22.56 1.59 18.79
C PRO A 239 -23.29 0.34 18.25
N HIS A 240 -24.37 0.55 17.49
CA HIS A 240 -25.19 -0.52 16.92
C HIS A 240 -24.99 -0.70 15.41
N CYS A 241 -23.96 -0.06 14.82
CA CYS A 241 -23.74 -0.21 13.39
C CYS A 241 -23.25 -1.59 12.95
N LYS A 242 -22.83 -2.45 13.90
CA LYS A 242 -22.38 -3.84 13.66
C LYS A 242 -21.39 -3.96 12.49
N LEU A 243 -20.49 -2.98 12.35
CA LEU A 243 -19.46 -3.00 11.31
C LEU A 243 -18.51 -4.20 11.49
N ASP A 244 -18.23 -4.59 12.73
CA ASP A 244 -17.49 -5.80 13.10
C ASP A 244 -18.14 -7.06 12.52
N VAL A 245 -19.46 -7.22 12.70
CA VAL A 245 -20.24 -8.35 12.14
C VAL A 245 -20.35 -8.24 10.62
N TYR A 246 -20.48 -7.03 10.08
CA TYR A 246 -20.51 -6.80 8.65
C TYR A 246 -19.20 -7.30 8.00
N MET A 247 -18.05 -6.98 8.59
CA MET A 247 -16.72 -7.36 8.08
C MET A 247 -16.35 -8.84 8.32
N GLU A 248 -17.20 -9.65 8.96
CA GLU A 248 -16.95 -11.09 9.11
C GLU A 248 -16.82 -11.77 7.74
N HIS A 249 -15.83 -12.65 7.63
CA HIS A 249 -15.55 -13.34 6.38
C HIS A 249 -16.76 -14.17 5.91
N ARG A 250 -17.25 -13.87 4.71
CA ARG A 250 -18.30 -14.61 4.03
C ARG A 250 -17.80 -15.02 2.64
N PRO A 251 -17.77 -16.33 2.29
CA PRO A 251 -17.20 -16.79 1.03
C PRO A 251 -17.84 -16.13 -0.21
N GLY A 252 -17.00 -15.49 -1.02
CA GLY A 252 -17.40 -14.79 -2.24
C GLY A 252 -18.14 -13.47 -2.03
N ALA A 253 -18.22 -12.98 -0.79
CA ALA A 253 -18.74 -11.66 -0.48
C ALA A 253 -17.61 -10.63 -0.48
N TYR A 254 -17.97 -9.39 -0.80
CA TYR A 254 -17.06 -8.24 -0.80
C TYR A 254 -17.61 -7.17 0.13
N HIS A 255 -16.79 -6.68 1.05
CA HIS A 255 -17.21 -5.73 2.06
C HIS A 255 -16.79 -4.30 1.72
N TYR A 256 -17.72 -3.37 1.87
CA TYR A 256 -17.54 -1.94 1.59
C TYR A 256 -17.83 -1.13 2.86
N PRO A 257 -16.87 -0.99 3.78
CA PRO A 257 -17.14 -0.52 5.15
C PRO A 257 -17.70 0.91 5.20
N VAL A 258 -17.21 1.79 4.33
CA VAL A 258 -17.72 3.17 4.25
C VAL A 258 -19.16 3.17 3.74
N ALA A 259 -19.46 2.36 2.74
CA ALA A 259 -20.80 2.26 2.16
C ALA A 259 -21.79 1.67 3.18
N TRP A 260 -21.39 0.62 3.90
CA TRP A 260 -22.15 0.05 5.03
C TRP A 260 -22.52 1.10 6.08
N LEU A 261 -21.53 1.85 6.58
CA LEU A 261 -21.78 2.87 7.60
C LEU A 261 -22.71 3.98 7.10
N ARG A 262 -22.61 4.37 5.81
CA ARG A 262 -23.52 5.35 5.21
C ARG A 262 -24.93 4.80 5.04
N LEU A 263 -25.08 3.51 4.73
CA LEU A 263 -26.38 2.84 4.69
C LEU A 263 -27.00 2.84 6.09
N TYR A 264 -26.24 2.45 7.12
CA TYR A 264 -26.71 2.44 8.51
C TYR A 264 -27.11 3.84 9.00
N GLN A 265 -26.33 4.89 8.69
CA GLN A 265 -26.71 6.27 9.05
C GLN A 265 -28.02 6.74 8.38
N ALA A 266 -28.33 6.24 7.18
CA ALA A 266 -29.59 6.52 6.51
C ALA A 266 -30.74 5.66 7.05
N HIS A 267 -30.44 4.40 7.36
CA HIS A 267 -31.39 3.37 7.76
C HIS A 267 -30.81 2.52 8.92
N PRO A 268 -31.01 2.92 10.19
CA PRO A 268 -30.50 2.17 11.33
C PRO A 268 -30.98 0.70 11.37
N ASN A 269 -32.17 0.41 10.83
CA ASN A 269 -32.72 -0.94 10.70
C ASN A 269 -31.91 -1.85 9.75
N ALA A 270 -30.91 -1.31 9.03
CA ALA A 270 -29.93 -2.11 8.30
C ALA A 270 -29.20 -3.11 9.21
N GLU A 271 -29.02 -2.79 10.49
CA GLU A 271 -28.51 -3.74 11.48
C GLU A 271 -29.37 -5.01 11.54
N ALA A 272 -30.70 -4.88 11.58
CA ALA A 272 -31.61 -6.01 11.62
C ALA A 272 -31.54 -6.83 10.32
N ALA A 273 -31.37 -6.18 9.17
CA ALA A 273 -31.18 -6.87 7.89
C ALA A 273 -29.87 -7.69 7.88
N LEU A 274 -28.82 -7.20 8.52
CA LEU A 274 -27.55 -7.92 8.68
C LEU A 274 -27.67 -9.10 9.66
N LEU A 275 -28.28 -8.89 10.84
CA LEU A 275 -28.31 -9.88 11.92
C LEU A 275 -29.40 -10.95 11.77
N HIS A 276 -30.56 -10.57 11.22
CA HIS A 276 -31.75 -11.42 11.18
C HIS A 276 -32.24 -11.69 9.75
N GLY A 277 -31.74 -10.95 8.77
CA GLY A 277 -32.09 -11.12 7.37
C GLY A 277 -31.19 -12.12 6.64
N LEU A 278 -30.92 -11.82 5.36
CA LEU A 278 -30.02 -12.57 4.51
C LEU A 278 -28.76 -11.73 4.26
N PRO A 279 -27.74 -11.79 5.13
CA PRO A 279 -26.56 -10.90 5.07
C PRO A 279 -25.84 -10.98 3.73
N ARG A 280 -25.84 -12.14 3.08
CA ARG A 280 -25.23 -12.31 1.76
C ARG A 280 -25.96 -11.56 0.64
N VAL A 281 -27.29 -11.50 0.72
CA VAL A 281 -28.09 -10.70 -0.24
C VAL A 281 -27.80 -9.23 -0.03
N LEU A 282 -27.64 -8.80 1.22
CA LEU A 282 -27.24 -7.44 1.55
C LEU A 282 -25.85 -7.10 1.01
N ASP A 283 -24.87 -7.99 1.17
CA ASP A 283 -23.53 -7.85 0.57
C ASP A 283 -23.61 -7.68 -0.95
N ASP A 284 -24.35 -8.57 -1.65
CA ASP A 284 -24.54 -8.53 -3.10
C ASP A 284 -25.23 -7.23 -3.56
N MET A 285 -26.21 -6.75 -2.79
CA MET A 285 -26.90 -5.49 -3.06
C MET A 285 -25.98 -4.27 -2.89
N ILE A 286 -25.17 -4.24 -1.83
CA ILE A 286 -24.15 -3.20 -1.65
C ILE A 286 -23.18 -3.24 -2.82
N GLN A 287 -22.64 -4.42 -3.14
CA GLN A 287 -21.70 -4.61 -4.26
C GLN A 287 -22.30 -4.13 -5.59
N ALA A 288 -23.54 -4.49 -5.91
CA ALA A 288 -24.19 -4.10 -7.16
C ALA A 288 -24.34 -2.57 -7.32
N LYS A 289 -24.42 -1.84 -6.21
CA LYS A 289 -24.50 -0.37 -6.19
C LYS A 289 -23.12 0.27 -6.14
N THR A 290 -22.10 -0.39 -5.59
CA THR A 290 -20.71 0.08 -5.51
C THR A 290 -19.84 -0.26 -6.73
N ARG A 291 -20.40 -0.92 -7.76
CA ARG A 291 -19.69 -1.16 -9.03
C ARG A 291 -19.23 0.14 -9.69
N ALA A 292 -18.01 0.13 -10.22
CA ALA A 292 -17.30 1.32 -10.73
C ALA A 292 -18.11 2.14 -11.75
N ASP A 293 -18.85 1.49 -12.65
CA ASP A 293 -19.69 2.15 -13.67
C ASP A 293 -20.87 2.94 -13.09
N ARG A 294 -21.32 2.59 -11.88
CA ARG A 294 -22.43 3.23 -11.17
C ARG A 294 -21.95 4.15 -10.04
N TRP A 295 -20.77 3.89 -9.49
CA TRP A 295 -20.19 4.64 -8.37
C TRP A 295 -19.53 5.96 -8.79
N GLU A 296 -19.33 6.23 -10.09
CA GLU A 296 -18.83 7.51 -10.60
C GLU A 296 -19.69 8.72 -10.18
N LYS A 297 -20.99 8.50 -9.95
CA LYS A 297 -21.95 9.53 -9.50
C LYS A 297 -22.17 9.52 -7.98
N ASN A 298 -21.35 8.79 -7.22
CA ASN A 298 -21.45 8.73 -5.78
C ASN A 298 -21.28 10.14 -5.18
N VAL A 299 -22.27 10.55 -4.38
CA VAL A 299 -22.21 11.78 -3.58
C VAL A 299 -22.22 11.40 -2.11
N CYS A 300 -21.09 11.62 -1.44
CA CYS A 300 -20.88 11.39 -0.01
C CYS A 300 -21.19 9.97 0.46
N GLY A 301 -20.86 8.95 -0.35
CA GLY A 301 -20.95 7.54 0.03
C GLY A 301 -22.36 6.99 0.17
N LYS A 302 -23.40 7.72 -0.23
CA LYS A 302 -24.80 7.33 0.01
C LYS A 302 -25.24 6.23 -0.95
N LEU A 303 -25.89 5.21 -0.39
CA LEU A 303 -26.50 4.11 -1.12
C LEU A 303 -28.01 4.31 -1.19
N ASP A 304 -28.58 4.15 -2.39
CA ASP A 304 -30.03 4.10 -2.58
C ASP A 304 -30.46 2.64 -2.83
N MET A 305 -31.26 2.11 -1.91
CA MET A 305 -31.75 0.73 -1.88
C MET A 305 -33.28 0.72 -1.78
N PRO A 306 -33.99 1.08 -2.85
CA PRO A 306 -35.45 1.05 -2.88
C PRO A 306 -36.03 -0.37 -2.80
N GLU A 307 -35.19 -1.40 -2.99
CA GLU A 307 -35.60 -2.80 -2.95
C GLU A 307 -35.87 -3.31 -1.51
N LEU A 308 -35.43 -2.57 -0.49
CA LEU A 308 -35.65 -2.88 0.92
C LEU A 308 -36.62 -1.89 1.55
N ASP A 309 -37.60 -2.41 2.30
CA ASP A 309 -38.50 -1.61 3.13
C ASP A 309 -37.86 -1.36 4.50
N TRP A 310 -37.33 -0.16 4.68
CA TRP A 310 -36.66 0.27 5.91
C TRP A 310 -37.61 0.69 7.04
N GLY A 311 -38.94 0.66 6.80
CA GLY A 311 -39.95 1.02 7.80
C GLY A 311 -40.36 -0.11 8.74
N GLN A 312 -39.83 -1.31 8.54
CA GLN A 312 -40.12 -2.52 9.34
C GLN A 312 -39.11 -2.72 10.46
#